data_AF-A0A0B0P7N2-F1
#
_entry.id   AF-A0A0B0P7N2-F1
#
_cell.length_a   1.000
_cell.length_b   1.000
_cell.length_c   1.000
_cell.angle_alpha   90.00
_cell.angle_beta   90.00
_cell.angle_gamma   90.00
#
_symmetry.space_group_name_H-M   'P 1'
#
loop_
_entity.id
_entity.type
_entity.pdbx_description
1 polymer ?
#
loop_
_entity_poly.entity_id
_entity_poly.type
_entity_poly.pdbx_seq_one_letter_code
_entity_poly.pdbx_strand_id
1 'polypeptide(L)'
;MVMIMNTRLEQDENDKWIGMGNQELLDYFSSYAAVKARHSYGPQGHRGMSVLIFESTARGYLEAERLHKHFAEQGTHREALGRRRGLFYPGGKRELYGYIAMKEDLDSFNQHSQGKSRLKFEMRSYQEMVVKQIRQMSEDNQQLIFYKNKVAKEQRQKVALEESFGIVSERLRKTMEENRIVRQRTKMQHEQNKEEMDFQEQFFKERIKFIHEARDEKEESFEKLQQQQREKVKQSNPNPSNTEEYRRRADEIAKFIKFQDEEMQAFVAERDKLIRAHEEKMVGMRERHWQEEVELEKEFDAELSHLMEKYTPDGSKVNTGNT
;
A
#
# COMPACT_ATOMS: atom_id res chain seq x y z
N MET A 1 14.00 42.92 -39.41
CA MET A 1 14.03 42.87 -40.89
C MET A 1 15.35 43.48 -41.35
N VAL A 2 15.97 42.93 -42.40
CA VAL A 2 17.22 43.44 -42.97
C VAL A 2 16.96 43.90 -44.40
N MET A 3 17.31 45.14 -44.71
CA MET A 3 17.29 45.67 -46.08
C MET A 3 18.46 45.07 -46.85
N ILE A 4 18.21 44.65 -48.09
CA ILE A 4 19.20 44.23 -49.07
C ILE A 4 19.04 45.12 -50.30
N MET A 5 20.12 45.77 -50.71
CA MET A 5 20.17 46.73 -51.80
C MET A 5 21.02 46.17 -52.94
N ASN A 6 20.91 46.80 -54.11
CA ASN A 6 21.57 46.40 -55.35
C ASN A 6 21.07 45.05 -55.91
N THR A 7 19.76 44.80 -55.81
CA THR A 7 19.13 43.55 -56.24
C THR A 7 18.51 43.60 -57.65
N ARG A 8 18.85 44.61 -58.49
CA ARG A 8 18.44 44.70 -59.92
C ARG A 8 19.37 43.87 -60.80
N LEU A 9 18.83 43.09 -61.73
CA LEU A 9 19.54 42.25 -62.68
C LEU A 9 19.74 42.94 -64.02
N GLU A 10 18.73 42.89 -64.87
CA GLU A 10 18.73 43.39 -66.25
C GLU A 10 17.36 44.00 -66.58
N GLN A 11 17.24 44.65 -67.74
CA GLN A 11 15.95 45.14 -68.23
C GLN A 11 15.34 44.10 -69.18
N ASP A 12 14.04 43.90 -69.06
CA ASP A 12 13.27 43.06 -69.98
C ASP A 12 13.05 43.75 -71.34
N GLU A 13 12.41 43.04 -72.27
CA GLU A 13 12.06 43.56 -73.61
C GLU A 13 11.12 44.78 -73.58
N ASN A 14 10.54 45.10 -72.43
CA ASN A 14 9.65 46.26 -72.20
C ASN A 14 10.34 47.37 -71.39
N ASP A 15 11.68 47.39 -71.34
CA ASP A 15 12.51 48.33 -70.57
C ASP A 15 12.28 48.31 -69.04
N LYS A 16 11.65 47.26 -68.50
CA LYS A 16 11.40 47.11 -67.05
C LYS A 16 12.52 46.34 -66.39
N TRP A 17 12.94 46.81 -65.21
CA TRP A 17 13.97 46.15 -64.42
C TRP A 17 13.47 44.81 -63.86
N ILE A 18 14.20 43.74 -64.14
CA ILE A 18 14.12 42.44 -63.45
C ILE A 18 15.11 42.47 -62.27
N GLY A 19 14.85 41.71 -61.21
CA GLY A 19 15.72 41.60 -60.04
C GLY A 19 15.76 40.19 -59.49
N MET A 20 16.52 40.01 -58.41
CA MET A 20 16.63 38.72 -57.74
C MET A 20 15.27 38.17 -57.32
N GLY A 21 15.12 36.85 -57.37
CA GLY A 21 13.91 36.16 -56.89
C GLY A 21 13.86 36.03 -55.36
N ASN A 22 12.67 35.76 -54.81
CA ASN A 22 12.51 35.55 -53.37
C ASN A 22 13.33 34.33 -52.89
N GLN A 23 13.25 33.21 -53.61
CA GLN A 23 13.96 31.97 -53.25
C GLN A 23 15.47 32.13 -53.45
N GLU A 24 15.88 32.74 -54.56
CA GLU A 24 17.29 33.06 -54.84
C GLU A 24 17.93 33.89 -53.71
N LEU A 25 17.21 34.91 -53.21
CA LEU A 25 17.68 35.74 -52.11
C LEU A 25 17.73 34.98 -50.78
N LEU A 26 16.76 34.11 -50.52
CA LEU A 26 16.76 33.26 -49.32
C LEU A 26 17.90 32.24 -49.35
N ASP A 27 18.15 31.61 -50.50
CA ASP A 27 19.22 30.63 -50.69
C ASP A 27 20.59 31.30 -50.53
N TYR A 28 20.75 32.51 -51.06
CA TYR A 28 21.96 33.32 -50.89
C TYR A 28 22.29 33.59 -49.41
N PHE A 29 21.28 33.84 -48.58
CA PHE A 29 21.44 34.08 -47.14
C PHE A 29 20.95 32.91 -46.26
N SER A 30 21.00 31.68 -46.78
CA SER A 30 20.52 30.47 -46.11
C SER A 30 21.15 30.23 -44.73
N SER A 31 22.37 30.71 -44.49
CA SER A 31 23.07 30.60 -43.20
C SER A 31 22.48 31.46 -42.08
N TYR A 32 21.59 32.41 -42.38
CA TYR A 32 21.03 33.37 -41.43
C TYR A 32 19.58 33.10 -41.06
N ALA A 33 19.00 31.96 -41.45
CA ALA A 33 17.65 31.54 -41.06
C ALA A 33 16.56 32.61 -41.32
N ALA A 34 16.68 33.35 -42.42
CA ALA A 34 15.61 34.25 -42.86
C ALA A 34 14.38 33.43 -43.28
N VAL A 35 13.20 33.83 -42.81
CA VAL A 35 11.94 33.10 -43.02
C VAL A 35 11.29 33.50 -44.34
N LYS A 36 11.40 34.77 -44.73
CA LYS A 36 10.80 35.29 -45.97
C LYS A 36 11.67 36.37 -46.61
N ALA A 37 11.66 36.42 -47.93
CA ALA A 37 12.17 37.54 -48.71
C ALA A 37 11.01 38.28 -49.39
N ARG A 38 11.13 39.61 -49.54
CA ARG A 38 10.24 40.43 -50.37
C ARG A 38 11.05 41.48 -51.13
N HIS A 39 10.52 41.91 -52.27
CA HIS A 39 11.15 42.92 -53.12
C HIS A 39 10.24 44.13 -53.33
N SER A 40 10.83 45.29 -53.58
CA SER A 40 10.10 46.51 -53.91
C SER A 40 9.97 46.63 -55.42
N TYR A 41 8.74 46.88 -55.90
CA TYR A 41 8.42 47.08 -57.31
C TYR A 41 7.78 48.45 -57.52
N GLY A 42 8.01 49.04 -58.69
CA GLY A 42 7.43 50.31 -59.11
C GLY A 42 7.05 50.31 -60.60
N PRO A 43 6.70 51.48 -61.17
CA PRO A 43 6.27 51.58 -62.57
C PRO A 43 7.29 51.04 -63.59
N GLN A 44 8.58 51.14 -63.29
CA GLN A 44 9.70 50.66 -64.12
C GLN A 44 10.18 49.25 -63.73
N GLY A 45 9.34 48.45 -63.04
CA GLY A 45 9.71 47.12 -62.56
C GLY A 45 10.42 47.13 -61.20
N HIS A 46 11.36 46.21 -61.02
CA HIS A 46 12.07 45.98 -59.76
C HIS A 46 12.91 47.19 -59.32
N ARG A 47 12.82 47.59 -58.05
CA ARG A 47 13.46 48.83 -57.55
C ARG A 47 14.86 48.66 -56.96
N GLY A 48 15.39 47.43 -56.97
CA GLY A 48 16.72 47.13 -56.44
C GLY A 48 16.81 47.16 -54.92
N MET A 49 15.65 47.06 -54.26
CA MET A 49 15.51 46.98 -52.81
C MET A 49 14.76 45.71 -52.46
N SER A 50 15.28 45.00 -51.49
CA SER A 50 14.73 43.73 -51.01
C SER A 50 14.80 43.70 -49.49
N VAL A 51 13.94 42.91 -48.86
CA VAL A 51 13.86 42.80 -47.40
C VAL A 51 13.88 41.33 -47.03
N LEU A 52 14.79 40.95 -46.13
CA LEU A 52 14.77 39.68 -45.43
C LEU A 52 14.02 39.84 -44.10
N ILE A 53 13.06 38.95 -43.91
CA ILE A 53 12.17 38.89 -42.75
C ILE A 53 12.58 37.67 -41.94
N PHE A 54 12.94 37.91 -40.69
CA PHE A 54 13.34 36.91 -39.71
C PHE A 54 12.17 36.61 -38.79
N GLU A 55 12.31 35.54 -38.00
CA GLU A 55 11.34 35.20 -36.97
C GLU A 55 11.12 36.38 -35.99
N SER A 56 9.88 36.58 -35.54
CA SER A 56 9.52 37.63 -34.58
C SER A 56 9.85 37.25 -33.13
N THR A 57 11.06 36.73 -32.90
CA THR A 57 11.59 36.27 -31.61
C THR A 57 12.92 36.96 -31.31
N ALA A 58 13.37 36.93 -30.04
CA ALA A 58 14.71 37.37 -29.67
C ALA A 58 15.81 36.71 -30.54
N ARG A 59 15.66 35.42 -30.84
CA ARG A 59 16.58 34.67 -31.71
C ARG A 59 16.57 35.18 -33.14
N GLY A 60 15.39 35.41 -33.73
CA GLY A 60 15.27 35.96 -35.07
C GLY A 60 15.88 37.36 -35.20
N TYR A 61 15.79 38.19 -34.14
CA TYR A 61 16.51 39.46 -34.09
C TYR A 61 18.03 39.27 -34.08
N LEU A 62 18.57 38.34 -33.28
CA LEU A 62 20.01 38.08 -33.21
C LEU A 62 20.58 37.59 -34.55
N GLU A 63 19.85 36.74 -35.28
CA GLU A 63 20.27 36.33 -36.64
C GLU A 63 20.22 37.51 -37.64
N ALA A 64 19.23 38.40 -37.52
CA ALA A 64 19.17 39.63 -38.32
C ALA A 64 20.34 40.58 -38.01
N GLU A 65 20.70 40.72 -36.73
CA GLU A 65 21.85 41.50 -36.28
C GLU A 65 23.17 40.89 -36.76
N ARG A 66 23.29 39.56 -36.73
CA ARG A 66 24.44 38.83 -37.26
C ARG A 66 24.63 39.08 -38.76
N LEU A 67 23.55 39.06 -39.54
CA LEU A 67 23.61 39.42 -40.97
C LEU A 67 24.01 40.88 -41.18
N HIS A 68 23.49 41.79 -40.36
CA HIS A 68 23.86 43.20 -40.42
C HIS A 68 25.34 43.44 -40.13
N LYS A 69 25.89 42.78 -39.11
CA LYS A 69 27.32 42.82 -38.77
C LYS A 69 28.17 42.26 -39.91
N HIS A 70 27.74 41.17 -40.54
CA HIS A 70 28.42 40.59 -41.70
C HIS A 70 28.60 41.61 -42.85
N PHE A 71 27.56 42.37 -43.18
CA PHE A 71 27.68 43.44 -44.19
C PHE A 71 28.56 44.62 -43.73
N ALA A 72 28.58 44.92 -42.43
CA ALA A 72 29.47 45.93 -41.87
C ALA A 72 30.94 45.51 -41.99
N GLU A 73 31.25 44.26 -41.67
CA GLU A 73 32.59 43.65 -41.80
C GLU A 73 33.07 43.59 -43.26
N GLN A 74 32.18 43.30 -44.19
CA GLN A 74 32.48 43.30 -45.64
C GLN A 74 32.62 44.71 -46.24
N GLY A 75 32.29 45.77 -45.48
CA GLY A 75 32.32 47.13 -45.99
C GLY A 75 31.17 47.49 -46.93
N THR A 76 30.12 46.66 -46.99
CA THR A 76 28.91 46.82 -47.83
C THR A 76 27.68 47.17 -46.98
N HIS A 77 27.88 48.04 -45.98
CA HIS A 77 26.82 48.55 -45.11
C HIS A 77 26.17 49.82 -45.68
N ARG A 78 25.17 50.36 -44.98
CA ARG A 78 24.35 51.51 -45.43
C ARG A 78 25.18 52.70 -45.97
N GLU A 79 26.23 53.11 -45.25
CA GLU A 79 27.02 54.30 -45.62
C GLU A 79 27.96 54.05 -46.81
N ALA A 80 28.33 52.79 -47.06
CA ALA A 80 29.17 52.41 -48.18
C ALA A 80 28.45 52.56 -49.53
N LEU A 81 27.14 52.36 -49.55
CA LEU A 81 26.29 52.50 -50.74
C LEU A 81 26.38 53.90 -51.37
N GLY A 82 26.54 54.95 -50.56
CA GLY A 82 26.67 56.33 -51.04
C GLY A 82 28.05 56.68 -51.60
N ARG A 83 29.09 55.88 -51.27
CA ARG A 83 30.49 56.20 -51.57
C ARG A 83 31.07 55.42 -52.76
N ARG A 84 30.50 54.27 -53.14
CA ARG A 84 30.96 53.45 -54.28
C ARG A 84 29.78 53.01 -55.14
N ARG A 85 29.84 53.28 -56.46
CA ARG A 85 28.88 52.78 -57.47
C ARG A 85 29.43 51.53 -58.18
N GLY A 86 30.00 50.59 -57.43
CA GLY A 86 30.39 49.29 -57.98
C GLY A 86 29.15 48.40 -58.09
N LEU A 87 28.77 48.00 -59.30
CA LEU A 87 27.67 47.05 -59.50
C LEU A 87 28.11 45.60 -59.26
N PHE A 88 29.42 45.33 -59.37
CA PHE A 88 30.05 44.00 -59.29
C PHE A 88 31.45 44.09 -58.68
N TYR A 89 31.86 43.05 -57.96
CA TYR A 89 33.25 42.80 -57.59
C TYR A 89 34.12 42.58 -58.85
N PRO A 90 35.44 42.83 -58.77
CA PRO A 90 36.39 42.34 -59.76
C PRO A 90 36.23 40.82 -59.92
N GLY A 91 35.80 40.35 -61.09
CA GLY A 91 35.47 38.93 -61.33
C GLY A 91 33.98 38.60 -61.50
N GLY A 92 33.09 39.61 -61.57
CA GLY A 92 31.70 39.44 -62.03
C GLY A 92 30.70 38.99 -60.97
N LYS A 93 31.12 38.79 -59.71
CA LYS A 93 30.20 38.53 -58.60
C LYS A 93 29.51 39.82 -58.17
N ARG A 94 28.19 39.80 -57.98
CA ARG A 94 27.42 40.99 -57.58
C ARG A 94 27.73 41.41 -56.14
N GLU A 95 27.86 42.71 -55.93
CA GLU A 95 28.06 43.30 -54.62
C GLU A 95 26.71 43.72 -54.02
N LEU A 96 26.22 42.95 -53.05
CA LEU A 96 24.98 43.28 -52.32
C LEU A 96 25.33 44.10 -51.08
N TYR A 97 24.46 45.05 -50.77
CA TYR A 97 24.59 45.88 -49.58
C TYR A 97 23.46 45.55 -48.62
N GLY A 98 23.72 45.49 -47.32
CA GLY A 98 22.68 45.15 -46.37
C GLY A 98 22.84 45.76 -44.99
N TYR A 99 21.70 46.01 -44.34
CA TYR A 99 21.65 46.66 -43.04
C TYR A 99 20.29 46.47 -42.35
N ILE A 100 20.22 46.60 -41.02
CA ILE A 100 18.94 46.56 -40.29
C ILE A 100 18.03 47.68 -40.79
N ALA A 101 16.80 47.30 -41.14
CA ALA A 101 15.82 48.26 -41.65
C ALA A 101 15.39 49.24 -40.56
N MET A 102 15.45 50.54 -40.87
CA MET A 102 14.79 51.58 -40.09
C MET A 102 13.42 51.91 -40.72
N LYS A 103 12.63 52.71 -40.02
CA LYS A 103 11.27 53.07 -40.46
C LYS A 103 11.31 53.71 -41.85
N GLU A 104 12.26 54.60 -42.08
CA GLU A 104 12.43 55.37 -43.32
C GLU A 104 12.72 54.44 -44.52
N ASP A 105 13.51 53.39 -44.30
CA ASP A 105 13.83 52.41 -45.36
C ASP A 105 12.59 51.60 -45.77
N LEU A 106 11.78 51.20 -44.79
CA LEU A 106 10.56 50.42 -45.03
C LEU A 106 9.46 51.29 -45.66
N ASP A 107 9.43 52.59 -45.34
CA ASP A 107 8.55 53.55 -46.01
C ASP A 107 8.97 53.76 -47.46
N SER A 108 10.28 53.91 -47.75
CA SER A 108 10.83 53.96 -49.11
C SER A 108 10.54 52.68 -49.90
N PHE A 109 10.72 51.53 -49.27
CA PHE A 109 10.40 50.22 -49.83
C PHE A 109 8.92 50.13 -50.24
N ASN A 110 8.02 50.71 -49.45
CA ASN A 110 6.58 50.68 -49.66
C ASN A 110 6.03 51.78 -50.58
N GLN A 111 6.85 52.73 -51.05
CA GLN A 111 6.40 53.93 -51.79
C GLN A 111 5.44 53.66 -52.96
N HIS A 112 5.60 52.54 -53.66
CA HIS A 112 4.75 52.13 -54.79
C HIS A 112 3.93 50.85 -54.52
N SER A 113 3.88 50.39 -53.27
CA SER A 113 3.13 49.19 -52.88
C SER A 113 1.76 49.55 -52.32
N GLN A 114 0.69 49.16 -53.02
CA GLN A 114 -0.70 49.43 -52.64
C GLN A 114 -1.41 48.17 -52.15
N GLY A 115 -2.28 48.32 -51.13
CA GLY A 115 -3.10 47.22 -50.61
C GLY A 115 -2.30 46.03 -50.09
N LYS A 116 -2.50 44.84 -50.69
CA LYS A 116 -1.91 43.56 -50.24
C LYS A 116 -0.40 43.44 -50.51
N SER A 117 0.17 44.24 -51.42
CA SER A 117 1.61 44.21 -51.72
C SER A 117 2.44 45.02 -50.70
N ARG A 118 1.80 45.94 -49.95
CA ARG A 118 2.47 46.74 -48.92
C ARG A 118 2.97 45.87 -47.77
N LEU A 119 4.24 46.03 -47.40
CA LEU A 119 4.83 45.36 -46.26
C LEU A 119 4.34 46.02 -44.96
N LYS A 120 3.63 45.25 -44.13
CA LYS A 120 3.21 45.68 -42.80
C LYS A 120 4.35 45.50 -41.81
N PHE A 121 4.62 46.52 -40.99
CA PHE A 121 5.63 46.48 -39.96
C PHE A 121 5.20 47.30 -38.73
N GLU A 122 5.78 46.97 -37.59
CA GLU A 122 5.60 47.67 -36.31
C GLU A 122 6.99 47.94 -35.72
N MET A 123 7.22 49.14 -35.19
CA MET A 123 8.45 49.46 -34.50
C MET A 123 8.36 48.97 -33.05
N ARG A 124 9.36 48.19 -32.62
CA ARG A 124 9.44 47.69 -31.24
C ARG A 124 10.82 47.99 -30.65
N SER A 125 10.87 48.15 -29.34
CA SER A 125 12.13 48.38 -28.62
C SER A 125 12.93 47.07 -28.50
N TYR A 126 14.25 47.15 -28.72
CA TYR A 126 15.18 46.05 -28.47
C TYR A 126 15.10 45.56 -27.01
N GLN A 127 14.95 46.49 -26.07
CA GLN A 127 14.86 46.17 -24.64
C GLN A 127 13.65 45.28 -24.34
N GLU A 128 12.52 45.57 -24.98
CA GLU A 128 11.27 44.82 -24.78
C GLU A 128 11.29 43.48 -25.51
N MET A 129 11.69 43.46 -26.77
CA MET A 129 11.59 42.26 -27.61
C MET A 129 12.71 41.25 -27.40
N VAL A 130 13.90 41.70 -27.00
CA VAL A 130 15.08 40.82 -26.91
C VAL A 130 15.54 40.70 -25.46
N VAL A 131 15.86 41.81 -24.81
CA VAL A 131 16.46 41.78 -23.47
C VAL A 131 15.50 41.20 -22.44
N LYS A 132 14.23 41.63 -22.44
CA LYS A 132 13.22 41.10 -21.52
C LYS A 132 12.96 39.61 -21.74
N GLN A 133 12.88 39.15 -22.99
CA GLN A 133 12.70 37.72 -23.30
C GLN A 133 13.89 36.87 -22.80
N ILE A 134 15.12 37.33 -23.03
CA ILE A 134 16.33 36.63 -22.58
C ILE A 134 16.38 36.55 -21.04
N ARG A 135 16.04 37.64 -20.35
CA ARG A 135 15.96 37.66 -18.88
C ARG A 135 14.90 36.66 -18.37
N GLN A 136 13.70 36.68 -18.94
CA GLN A 136 12.64 35.74 -18.57
C GLN A 136 13.09 34.29 -18.76
N MET A 137 13.67 33.95 -19.91
CA MET A 137 14.18 32.58 -20.13
C MET A 137 15.25 32.18 -19.12
N SER A 138 16.10 33.12 -18.68
CA SER A 138 17.10 32.83 -17.65
C SER A 138 16.48 32.57 -16.27
N GLU A 139 15.43 33.30 -15.90
CA GLU A 139 14.67 33.11 -14.67
C GLU A 139 13.90 31.78 -14.71
N ASP A 140 13.23 31.48 -15.83
CA ASP A 140 12.50 30.23 -16.04
C ASP A 140 13.45 29.02 -15.96
N ASN A 141 14.66 29.14 -16.51
CA ASN A 141 15.69 28.09 -16.41
C ASN A 141 16.15 27.85 -14.96
N GLN A 142 16.24 28.89 -14.13
CA GLN A 142 16.55 28.74 -12.71
C GLN A 142 15.41 28.01 -11.97
N GLN A 143 14.15 28.35 -12.27
CA GLN A 143 12.99 27.66 -11.71
C GLN A 143 12.95 26.18 -12.12
N LEU A 144 13.27 25.88 -13.38
CA LEU A 144 13.34 24.52 -13.89
C LEU A 144 14.34 23.66 -13.10
N ILE A 145 15.51 24.20 -12.76
CA ILE A 145 16.51 23.51 -11.94
C ILE A 145 15.95 23.22 -10.54
N PHE A 146 15.27 24.19 -9.93
CA PHE A 146 14.63 24.01 -8.63
C PHE A 146 13.59 22.88 -8.64
N TYR A 147 12.69 22.87 -9.62
CA TYR A 147 11.68 21.82 -9.76
C TYR A 147 12.30 20.44 -10.01
N LYS A 148 13.34 20.37 -10.86
CA LYS A 148 14.07 19.12 -11.10
C LYS A 148 14.67 18.55 -9.82
N ASN A 149 15.28 19.39 -8.98
CA ASN A 149 15.84 18.97 -7.70
C ASN A 149 14.76 18.54 -6.70
N LYS A 150 13.63 19.24 -6.66
CA LYS A 150 12.49 18.89 -5.81
C LYS A 150 11.94 17.50 -6.17
N VAL A 151 11.70 17.25 -7.45
CA VAL A 151 11.23 15.93 -7.95
C VAL A 151 12.24 14.83 -7.62
N ALA A 152 13.54 15.08 -7.80
CA ALA A 152 14.57 14.11 -7.45
C ALA A 152 14.58 13.76 -5.95
N LYS A 153 14.30 14.73 -5.08
CA LYS A 153 14.19 14.51 -3.62
C LYS A 153 12.95 13.68 -3.28
N GLU A 154 11.80 14.02 -3.85
CA GLU A 154 10.54 13.28 -3.65
C GLU A 154 10.66 11.83 -4.14
N GLN A 155 11.31 11.59 -5.28
CA GLN A 155 11.53 10.25 -5.80
C GLN A 155 12.39 9.39 -4.88
N ARG A 156 13.46 9.96 -4.29
CA ARG A 156 14.30 9.24 -3.31
C ARG A 156 13.51 8.88 -2.04
N GLN A 157 12.69 9.82 -1.55
CA GLN A 157 11.82 9.57 -0.40
C GLN A 157 10.80 8.48 -0.68
N LYS A 158 10.20 8.48 -1.87
CA LYS A 158 9.26 7.45 -2.30
C LYS A 158 9.90 6.06 -2.32
N VAL A 159 11.08 5.92 -2.92
CA VAL A 159 11.81 4.64 -2.97
C VAL A 159 12.12 4.13 -1.56
N ALA A 160 12.65 5.00 -0.68
CA ALA A 160 12.93 4.61 0.70
C ALA A 160 11.66 4.20 1.48
N LEU A 161 10.53 4.87 1.22
CA LEU A 161 9.25 4.53 1.82
C LEU A 161 8.75 3.15 1.33
N GLU A 162 8.81 2.89 0.04
CA GLU A 162 8.44 1.60 -0.56
C GLU A 162 9.28 0.45 0.01
N GLU A 163 10.59 0.64 0.16
CA GLU A 163 11.50 -0.34 0.79
C GLU A 163 11.11 -0.59 2.26
N SER A 164 10.89 0.47 3.04
CA SER A 164 10.49 0.34 4.45
C SER A 164 9.13 -0.37 4.60
N PHE A 165 8.18 -0.07 3.71
CA PHE A 165 6.87 -0.69 3.69
C PHE A 165 6.96 -2.18 3.34
N GLY A 166 7.84 -2.55 2.41
CA GLY A 166 8.15 -3.96 2.10
C GLY A 166 8.63 -4.73 3.32
N ILE A 167 9.59 -4.17 4.07
CA ILE A 167 10.14 -4.79 5.29
C ILE A 167 9.06 -4.97 6.36
N VAL A 168 8.27 -3.93 6.63
CA VAL A 168 7.19 -3.99 7.64
C VAL A 168 6.12 -5.01 7.25
N SER A 169 5.76 -5.07 5.97
CA SER A 169 4.77 -6.03 5.45
C SER A 169 5.25 -7.47 5.57
N GLU A 170 6.53 -7.74 5.28
CA GLU A 170 7.11 -9.07 5.44
C GLU A 170 7.15 -9.50 6.91
N ARG A 171 7.54 -8.58 7.80
CA ARG A 171 7.55 -8.83 9.25
C ARG A 171 6.15 -9.13 9.76
N LEU A 172 5.14 -8.37 9.31
CA LEU A 172 3.75 -8.61 9.68
C LEU A 172 3.29 -10.00 9.25
N ARG A 173 3.60 -10.41 8.02
CA ARG A 173 3.27 -11.75 7.50
C ARG A 173 3.90 -12.87 8.33
N LYS A 174 5.18 -12.74 8.70
CA LYS A 174 5.88 -13.71 9.56
C LYS A 174 5.19 -13.83 10.93
N THR A 175 4.93 -12.69 11.57
CA THR A 175 4.26 -12.66 12.88
C THR A 175 2.83 -13.20 12.83
N MET A 176 2.08 -12.99 11.74
CA MET A 176 0.76 -13.61 11.57
C MET A 176 0.83 -15.14 11.48
N GLU A 177 1.80 -15.67 10.72
CA GLU A 177 1.98 -17.12 10.58
C GLU A 177 2.47 -17.76 11.89
N GLU A 178 3.40 -17.12 12.59
CA GLU A 178 3.83 -17.56 13.92
C GLU A 178 2.66 -17.60 14.91
N ASN A 179 1.83 -16.56 14.96
CA ASN A 179 0.63 -16.54 15.80
C ASN A 179 -0.37 -17.64 15.43
N ARG A 180 -0.51 -17.96 14.13
CA ARG A 180 -1.36 -19.07 13.67
C ARG A 180 -0.84 -20.41 14.17
N ILE A 181 0.47 -20.65 14.05
CA ILE A 181 1.12 -21.88 14.52
C ILE A 181 0.95 -22.02 16.04
N VAL A 182 1.18 -20.95 16.80
CA VAL A 182 0.98 -20.96 18.26
C VAL A 182 -0.46 -21.32 18.62
N ARG A 183 -1.45 -20.68 17.99
CA ARG A 183 -2.87 -20.99 18.22
C ARG A 183 -3.20 -22.45 17.91
N GLN A 184 -2.68 -23.00 16.81
CA GLN A 184 -2.88 -24.40 16.44
C GLN A 184 -2.24 -25.35 17.46
N ARG A 185 -1.01 -25.05 17.89
CA ARG A 185 -0.29 -25.84 18.90
C ARG A 185 -1.02 -25.84 20.24
N THR A 186 -1.49 -24.69 20.70
CA THR A 186 -2.28 -24.58 21.94
C THR A 186 -3.57 -25.39 21.85
N LYS A 187 -4.28 -25.34 20.71
CA LYS A 187 -5.49 -26.13 20.50
C LYS A 187 -5.21 -27.63 20.56
N MET A 188 -4.17 -28.09 19.86
CA MET A 188 -3.76 -29.50 19.86
C MET A 188 -3.36 -29.98 21.26
N GLN A 189 -2.61 -29.16 22.00
CA GLN A 189 -2.22 -29.49 23.37
C GLN A 189 -3.43 -29.54 24.32
N HIS A 190 -4.40 -28.63 24.17
CA HIS A 190 -5.63 -28.69 24.95
C HIS A 190 -6.46 -29.95 24.65
N GLU A 191 -6.55 -30.35 23.39
CA GLU A 191 -7.24 -31.57 22.96
C GLU A 191 -6.56 -32.83 23.49
N GLN A 192 -5.22 -32.91 23.41
CA GLN A 192 -4.43 -34.00 24.00
C GLN A 192 -4.62 -34.10 25.52
N ASN A 193 -4.54 -32.97 26.23
CA ASN A 193 -4.76 -32.95 27.67
C ASN A 193 -6.18 -33.40 28.03
N LYS A 194 -7.18 -33.01 27.23
CA LYS A 194 -8.56 -33.44 27.43
C LYS A 194 -8.71 -34.95 27.23
N GLU A 195 -8.15 -35.50 26.15
CA GLU A 195 -8.17 -36.96 25.92
C GLU A 195 -7.51 -37.72 27.08
N GLU A 196 -6.37 -37.23 27.57
CA GLU A 196 -5.69 -37.84 28.73
C GLU A 196 -6.55 -37.82 29.99
N MET A 197 -7.22 -36.69 30.27
CA MET A 197 -8.17 -36.56 31.39
C MET A 197 -9.35 -37.52 31.24
N ASP A 198 -9.92 -37.65 30.04
CA ASP A 198 -11.04 -38.56 29.76
C ASP A 198 -10.61 -40.03 29.97
N PHE A 199 -9.39 -40.40 29.54
CA PHE A 199 -8.85 -41.75 29.78
C PHE A 199 -8.64 -42.04 31.27
N GLN A 200 -8.10 -41.09 32.04
CA GLN A 200 -7.93 -41.26 33.48
C GLN A 200 -9.28 -41.39 34.19
N GLU A 201 -10.27 -40.58 33.82
CA GLU A 201 -11.61 -40.64 34.39
C GLU A 201 -12.27 -42.00 34.12
N GLN A 202 -12.18 -42.50 32.87
CA GLN A 202 -12.68 -43.82 32.48
C GLN A 202 -12.00 -44.93 33.28
N PHE A 203 -10.67 -44.89 33.42
CA PHE A 203 -9.91 -45.88 34.17
C PHE A 203 -10.38 -46.00 35.64
N PHE A 204 -10.58 -44.86 36.32
CA PHE A 204 -11.07 -44.89 37.71
C PHE A 204 -12.53 -45.31 37.81
N LYS A 205 -13.39 -44.87 36.89
CA LYS A 205 -14.79 -45.32 36.82
C LYS A 205 -14.91 -46.83 36.65
N GLU A 206 -14.11 -47.42 35.77
CA GLU A 206 -14.06 -48.88 35.58
C GLU A 206 -13.62 -49.61 36.84
N ARG A 207 -12.61 -49.08 37.56
CA ARG A 207 -12.13 -49.68 38.80
C ARG A 207 -13.16 -49.63 39.92
N ILE A 208 -13.91 -48.53 40.03
CA ILE A 208 -15.03 -48.41 40.97
C ILE A 208 -16.14 -49.38 40.60
N LYS A 209 -16.47 -49.49 39.31
CA LYS A 209 -17.46 -50.44 38.81
C LYS A 209 -17.12 -51.87 39.20
N PHE A 210 -15.87 -52.29 39.02
CA PHE A 210 -15.40 -53.60 39.45
C PHE A 210 -15.55 -53.84 40.96
N ILE A 211 -15.30 -52.83 41.79
CA ILE A 211 -15.51 -52.91 43.25
C ILE A 211 -17.00 -53.07 43.58
N HIS A 212 -17.89 -52.38 42.87
CA HIS A 212 -19.33 -52.52 43.05
C HIS A 212 -19.81 -53.91 42.64
N GLU A 213 -19.42 -54.40 41.46
CA GLU A 213 -19.77 -55.75 41.01
C GLU A 213 -19.30 -56.82 42.01
N ALA A 214 -18.05 -56.74 42.48
CA ALA A 214 -17.52 -57.67 43.48
C ALA A 214 -18.20 -57.58 44.86
N ARG A 215 -18.74 -56.40 45.22
CA ARG A 215 -19.55 -56.23 46.44
C ARG A 215 -20.93 -56.85 46.25
N ASP A 216 -21.57 -56.58 45.13
CA ASP A 216 -22.92 -57.04 44.84
C ASP A 216 -22.96 -58.58 44.73
N GLU A 217 -21.95 -59.21 44.11
CA GLU A 217 -21.78 -60.67 44.11
C GLU A 217 -21.64 -61.25 45.52
N LYS A 218 -20.91 -60.55 46.41
CA LYS A 218 -20.77 -60.98 47.82
C LYS A 218 -22.09 -60.85 48.57
N GLU A 219 -22.82 -59.75 48.40
CA GLU A 219 -24.16 -59.57 48.98
C GLU A 219 -25.12 -60.67 48.49
N GLU A 220 -25.13 -60.99 47.19
CA GLU A 220 -25.97 -62.05 46.63
C GLU A 220 -25.58 -63.44 47.18
N SER A 221 -24.28 -63.71 47.34
CA SER A 221 -23.80 -64.97 47.94
C SER A 221 -24.23 -65.12 49.41
N PHE A 222 -24.24 -64.00 50.16
CA PHE A 222 -24.67 -63.95 51.55
C PHE A 222 -26.19 -64.16 51.68
N GLU A 223 -26.97 -63.52 50.80
CA GLU A 223 -28.43 -63.71 50.74
C GLU A 223 -28.78 -65.18 50.44
N LYS A 224 -28.11 -65.81 49.47
CA LYS A 224 -28.27 -67.24 49.16
C LYS A 224 -27.95 -68.13 50.36
N LEU A 225 -26.87 -67.84 51.11
CA LEU A 225 -26.49 -68.61 52.29
C LEU A 225 -27.55 -68.52 53.39
N GLN A 226 -28.09 -67.33 53.65
CA GLN A 226 -29.17 -67.14 54.61
C GLN A 226 -30.45 -67.87 54.20
N GLN A 227 -30.81 -67.84 52.91
CA GLN A 227 -31.97 -68.56 52.39
C GLN A 227 -31.82 -70.08 52.57
N GLN A 228 -30.63 -70.63 52.29
CA GLN A 228 -30.34 -72.05 52.51
C GLN A 228 -30.44 -72.45 53.99
N GLN A 229 -30.00 -71.59 54.92
CA GLN A 229 -30.17 -71.85 56.35
C GLN A 229 -31.66 -71.85 56.75
N ARG A 230 -32.47 -70.91 56.23
CA ARG A 230 -33.92 -70.89 56.44
C ARG A 230 -34.60 -72.15 55.91
N GLU A 231 -34.17 -72.68 54.77
CA GLU A 231 -34.70 -73.94 54.21
C GLU A 231 -34.29 -75.17 55.00
N LYS A 232 -33.03 -75.25 55.47
CA LYS A 232 -32.54 -76.37 56.30
C LYS A 232 -33.32 -76.51 57.61
N VAL A 233 -33.59 -75.39 58.30
CA VAL A 233 -34.37 -75.41 59.54
C VAL A 233 -35.82 -75.85 59.30
N LYS A 234 -36.40 -75.49 58.15
CA LYS A 234 -37.73 -75.97 57.74
C LYS A 234 -37.74 -77.47 57.43
N GLN A 235 -36.65 -78.03 56.88
CA GLN A 235 -36.56 -79.43 56.46
C GLN A 235 -36.08 -80.40 57.56
N SER A 236 -35.29 -79.95 58.54
CA SER A 236 -34.71 -80.81 59.60
C SER A 236 -35.72 -81.25 60.68
N ASN A 237 -37.03 -81.19 60.39
CA ASN A 237 -38.10 -81.47 61.34
C ASN A 237 -38.74 -82.84 61.05
N PRO A 238 -38.49 -83.89 61.86
CA PRO A 238 -39.11 -85.20 61.66
C PRO A 238 -40.60 -85.18 62.03
N ASN A 239 -41.42 -85.95 61.30
CA ASN A 239 -42.86 -86.09 61.54
C ASN A 239 -43.15 -86.44 63.02
N PRO A 240 -43.89 -85.60 63.77
CA PRO A 240 -44.16 -85.84 65.18
C PRO A 240 -45.26 -86.90 65.37
N SER A 241 -45.14 -87.75 66.39
CA SER A 241 -46.11 -88.82 66.68
C SER A 241 -47.22 -88.42 67.66
N ASN A 242 -47.27 -87.16 68.13
CA ASN A 242 -48.27 -86.66 69.08
C ASN A 242 -48.69 -85.18 68.83
N THR A 243 -49.96 -84.85 69.07
CA THR A 243 -50.61 -83.55 68.81
C THR A 243 -50.10 -82.41 69.72
N GLU A 244 -49.67 -82.69 70.95
CA GLU A 244 -49.08 -81.67 71.85
C GLU A 244 -47.63 -81.34 71.48
N GLU A 245 -46.84 -82.32 71.00
CA GLU A 245 -45.48 -82.07 70.50
C GLU A 245 -45.50 -81.25 69.22
N TYR A 246 -46.51 -81.44 68.35
CA TYR A 246 -46.71 -80.62 67.16
C TYR A 246 -46.88 -79.14 67.50
N ARG A 247 -47.69 -78.80 68.53
CA ARG A 247 -47.89 -77.40 68.95
C ARG A 247 -46.63 -76.79 69.56
N ARG A 248 -45.95 -77.50 70.46
CA ARG A 248 -44.68 -77.00 71.05
C ARG A 248 -43.61 -76.77 70.00
N ARG A 249 -43.46 -77.67 69.02
CA ARG A 249 -42.50 -77.51 67.91
C ARG A 249 -42.90 -76.41 66.94
N ALA A 250 -44.19 -76.27 66.63
CA ALA A 250 -44.68 -75.15 65.82
C ALA A 250 -44.42 -73.81 66.51
N ASP A 251 -44.59 -73.73 67.84
CA ASP A 251 -44.26 -72.54 68.63
C ASP A 251 -42.74 -72.29 68.70
N GLU A 252 -41.90 -73.33 68.79
CA GLU A 252 -40.43 -73.20 68.73
C GLU A 252 -39.94 -72.72 67.36
N ILE A 253 -40.54 -73.21 66.27
CA ILE A 253 -40.27 -72.76 64.91
C ILE A 253 -40.74 -71.31 64.72
N ALA A 254 -41.92 -70.95 65.25
CA ALA A 254 -42.41 -69.59 65.20
C ALA A 254 -41.52 -68.61 65.99
N LYS A 255 -40.99 -69.04 67.15
CA LYS A 255 -40.00 -68.28 67.92
C LYS A 255 -38.69 -68.13 67.18
N PHE A 256 -38.20 -69.19 66.54
CA PHE A 256 -36.98 -69.15 65.73
C PHE A 256 -37.12 -68.24 64.51
N ILE A 257 -38.25 -68.28 63.80
CA ILE A 257 -38.54 -67.39 62.67
C ILE A 257 -38.57 -65.93 63.14
N LYS A 258 -39.28 -65.63 64.24
CA LYS A 258 -39.30 -64.28 64.81
C LYS A 258 -37.91 -63.78 65.20
N PHE A 259 -37.11 -64.62 65.84
CA PHE A 259 -35.74 -64.28 66.23
C PHE A 259 -34.84 -64.00 65.01
N GLN A 260 -34.94 -64.81 63.94
CA GLN A 260 -34.21 -64.55 62.69
C GLN A 260 -34.71 -63.32 61.93
N ASP A 261 -36.01 -63.01 62.00
CA ASP A 261 -36.54 -61.79 61.37
C ASP A 261 -36.12 -60.52 62.13
N GLU A 262 -36.02 -60.59 63.46
CA GLU A 262 -35.42 -59.54 64.30
C GLU A 262 -33.93 -59.34 63.97
N GLU A 263 -33.16 -60.43 63.84
CA GLU A 263 -31.75 -60.40 63.46
C GLU A 263 -31.55 -59.84 62.03
N MET A 264 -32.42 -60.20 61.10
CA MET A 264 -32.45 -59.65 59.74
C MET A 264 -32.75 -58.15 59.73
N GLN A 265 -33.75 -57.71 60.50
CA GLN A 265 -34.07 -56.28 60.62
C GLN A 265 -32.89 -55.49 61.18
N ALA A 266 -32.17 -56.05 62.17
CA ALA A 266 -30.96 -55.45 62.70
C ALA A 266 -29.84 -55.36 61.64
N PHE A 267 -29.63 -56.41 60.85
CA PHE A 267 -28.66 -56.39 59.75
C PHE A 267 -28.98 -55.32 58.70
N VAL A 268 -30.23 -55.25 58.24
CA VAL A 268 -30.67 -54.23 57.27
C VAL A 268 -30.46 -52.82 57.84
N ALA A 269 -30.81 -52.59 59.11
CA ALA A 269 -30.62 -51.31 59.77
C ALA A 269 -29.14 -50.91 59.88
N GLU A 270 -28.24 -51.85 60.21
CA GLU A 270 -26.79 -51.61 60.24
C GLU A 270 -26.22 -51.37 58.83
N ARG A 271 -26.70 -52.09 57.81
CA ARG A 271 -26.33 -51.88 56.40
C ARG A 271 -26.74 -50.49 55.91
N ASP A 272 -27.94 -50.04 56.26
CA ASP A 272 -28.42 -48.69 55.90
C ASP A 272 -27.65 -47.58 56.63
N LYS A 273 -27.20 -47.82 57.87
CA LYS A 273 -26.27 -46.90 58.55
C LYS A 273 -24.92 -46.86 57.83
N LEU A 274 -24.41 -48.02 57.41
CA LEU A 274 -23.13 -48.12 56.70
C LEU A 274 -23.18 -47.39 55.34
N ILE A 275 -24.28 -47.53 54.60
CA ILE A 275 -24.49 -46.81 53.33
C ILE A 275 -24.53 -45.31 53.56
N ARG A 276 -25.33 -44.82 54.52
CA ARG A 276 -25.41 -43.40 54.83
C ARG A 276 -24.06 -42.81 55.23
N ALA A 277 -23.31 -43.51 56.10
CA ALA A 277 -21.97 -43.08 56.49
C ALA A 277 -20.98 -43.07 55.31
N HIS A 278 -21.12 -43.98 54.34
CA HIS A 278 -20.33 -43.98 53.12
C HIS A 278 -20.71 -42.81 52.19
N GLU A 279 -22.00 -42.54 52.03
CA GLU A 279 -22.52 -41.42 51.24
C GLU A 279 -22.06 -40.06 51.82
N GLU A 280 -22.15 -39.87 53.13
CA GLU A 280 -21.65 -38.67 53.81
C GLU A 280 -20.15 -38.46 53.57
N LYS A 281 -19.34 -39.52 53.66
CA LYS A 281 -17.91 -39.46 53.33
C LYS A 281 -17.65 -39.09 51.86
N MET A 282 -18.46 -39.60 50.93
CA MET A 282 -18.36 -39.27 49.51
C MET A 282 -18.78 -37.82 49.21
N VAL A 283 -19.79 -37.30 49.91
CA VAL A 283 -20.20 -35.89 49.80
C VAL A 283 -19.09 -34.98 50.34
N GLY A 284 -18.60 -35.23 51.56
CA GLY A 284 -17.52 -34.42 52.14
C GLY A 284 -16.20 -34.50 51.36
N MET A 285 -15.93 -35.62 50.67
CA MET A 285 -14.81 -35.70 49.74
C MET A 285 -15.03 -34.83 48.49
N ARG A 286 -16.23 -34.85 47.89
CA ARG A 286 -16.57 -34.00 46.74
C ARG A 286 -16.53 -32.52 47.09
N GLU A 287 -17.03 -32.13 48.25
CA GLU A 287 -16.99 -30.72 48.70
C GLU A 287 -15.55 -30.21 48.79
N ARG A 288 -14.62 -31.00 49.35
CA ARG A 288 -13.19 -30.64 49.37
C ARG A 288 -12.60 -30.49 47.98
N HIS A 289 -12.90 -31.42 47.07
CA HIS A 289 -12.46 -31.34 45.67
C HIS A 289 -12.96 -30.06 44.98
N TRP A 290 -14.25 -29.73 45.11
CA TRP A 290 -14.80 -28.49 44.53
C TRP A 290 -14.14 -27.24 45.10
N GLN A 291 -13.84 -27.24 46.40
CA GLN A 291 -13.15 -26.13 47.03
C GLN A 291 -11.71 -25.96 46.50
N GLU A 292 -10.98 -27.06 46.34
CA GLU A 292 -9.64 -27.08 45.75
C GLU A 292 -9.67 -26.59 44.30
N GLU A 293 -10.65 -27.00 43.50
CA GLU A 293 -10.82 -26.57 42.11
C GLU A 293 -11.10 -25.06 41.99
N VAL A 294 -11.94 -24.51 42.87
CA VAL A 294 -12.21 -23.06 42.94
C VAL A 294 -10.95 -22.27 43.32
N GLU A 295 -10.11 -22.80 44.22
CA GLU A 295 -8.86 -22.15 44.62
C GLU A 295 -7.85 -22.13 43.46
N LEU A 296 -7.71 -23.23 42.72
CA LEU A 296 -6.84 -23.30 41.54
C LEU A 296 -7.27 -22.33 40.43
N GLU A 297 -8.56 -22.20 40.15
CA GLU A 297 -9.05 -21.23 39.16
C GLU A 297 -8.76 -19.79 39.57
N LYS A 298 -8.90 -19.45 40.87
CA LYS A 298 -8.54 -18.13 41.39
C LYS A 298 -7.04 -17.84 41.25
N GLU A 299 -6.19 -18.83 41.53
CA GLU A 299 -4.75 -18.71 41.34
C GLU A 299 -4.39 -18.48 39.86
N PHE A 300 -4.97 -19.27 38.96
CA PHE A 300 -4.78 -19.11 37.52
C PHE A 300 -5.25 -17.74 37.02
N ASP A 301 -6.43 -17.27 37.43
CA ASP A 301 -6.95 -15.95 37.05
C ASP A 301 -6.03 -14.81 37.53
N ALA A 302 -5.45 -14.94 38.73
CA ALA A 302 -4.49 -13.97 39.26
C ALA A 302 -3.19 -13.96 38.44
N GLU A 303 -2.65 -15.14 38.11
CA GLU A 303 -1.46 -15.26 37.26
C GLU A 303 -1.71 -14.74 35.83
N LEU A 304 -2.87 -15.06 35.26
CA LEU A 304 -3.28 -14.59 33.94
C LEU A 304 -3.44 -13.06 33.92
N SER A 305 -4.05 -12.48 34.96
CA SER A 305 -4.18 -11.03 35.10
C SER A 305 -2.80 -10.35 35.14
N HIS A 306 -1.86 -10.89 35.91
CA HIS A 306 -0.49 -10.39 35.97
C HIS A 306 0.24 -10.54 34.62
N LEU A 307 0.01 -11.64 33.89
CA LEU A 307 0.53 -11.85 32.55
C LEU A 307 -0.02 -10.82 31.56
N MET A 308 -1.33 -10.56 31.60
CA MET A 308 -1.98 -9.55 30.76
C MET A 308 -1.43 -8.14 31.04
N GLU A 309 -1.23 -7.78 32.32
CA GLU A 309 -0.64 -6.50 32.70
C GLU A 309 0.78 -6.34 32.13
N LYS A 310 1.62 -7.37 32.22
CA LYS A 310 3.00 -7.37 31.69
C LYS A 310 3.10 -7.09 30.19
N TYR A 311 2.12 -7.54 29.40
CA TYR A 311 2.12 -7.39 27.94
C TYR A 311 1.11 -6.36 27.44
N THR A 312 0.41 -5.67 28.36
CA THR A 312 -0.40 -4.52 28.00
C THR A 312 0.56 -3.43 27.50
N PRO A 313 0.45 -2.97 26.24
CA PRO A 313 1.32 -1.92 25.74
C PRO A 313 1.07 -0.68 26.59
N ASP A 314 2.10 -0.19 27.27
CA ASP A 314 2.08 1.15 27.88
C ASP A 314 1.62 2.10 26.79
N GLY A 315 0.40 2.62 26.94
CA GLY A 315 -0.22 3.52 25.99
C GLY A 315 0.79 4.61 25.67
N SER A 316 1.20 4.66 24.41
CA SER A 316 1.80 5.80 23.73
C SER A 316 2.20 6.93 24.70
N LYS A 317 3.44 6.89 25.21
CA LYS A 317 4.14 8.12 25.57
C LYS A 317 4.31 8.90 24.27
N VAL A 318 3.22 9.51 23.80
CA VAL A 318 3.24 10.64 22.89
C VAL A 318 3.96 11.70 23.70
N ASN A 319 5.26 11.79 23.47
CA ASN A 319 6.02 13.01 23.76
C ASN A 319 5.36 14.11 22.94
N THR A 320 4.33 14.75 23.50
CA THR A 320 4.08 16.17 23.28
C THR A 320 5.24 16.91 23.91
N GLY A 321 6.38 16.88 23.24
CA GLY A 321 7.60 17.58 23.59
C GLY A 321 7.96 18.52 22.46
N ASN A 322 7.51 19.76 22.58
CA ASN A 322 8.13 21.00 22.11
C ASN A 322 8.91 20.97 20.79
N THR A 323 8.35 21.54 19.72
CA THR A 323 8.79 22.82 19.13
C THR A 323 7.84 23.31 18.06
#